data_AF-A0A2P6SET4-F1
#
_entry.id   AF-A0A2P6SET4-F1
#
_cell.length_a   1.000
_cell.length_b   1.000
_cell.length_c   1.000
_cell.angle_alpha   90.00
_cell.angle_beta   90.00
_cell.angle_gamma   90.00
#
_symmetry.space_group_name_H-M   'P 1'
#
loop_
_entity.id
_entity.type
_entity.pdbx_description
1 polymer ?
#
loop_
_entity_poly.entity_id
_entity_poly.type
_entity_poly.pdbx_seq_one_letter_code
_entity_poly.pdbx_strand_id
1 'polypeptide(L)'
;MNDDEICAKVLGVKSGYIKGCGFGPRPPPSSTSRSSLDEMSEKNKELEDKLEETRDTIKAQQEKIDAQNMLIQELQEQGKKFEQFMATFMNQQASS
;
A
#
# COMPACT_ATOMS: atom_id res chain seq x y z
N MET A 1 -10.87 56.60 22.48
CA MET A 1 -11.06 55.37 21.69
C MET A 1 -9.75 54.63 21.71
N ASN A 2 -9.71 53.47 22.37
CA ASN A 2 -8.52 52.61 22.37
C ASN A 2 -8.61 51.63 21.20
N ASP A 3 -7.47 51.12 20.72
CA ASP A 3 -7.43 50.18 19.59
C ASP A 3 -8.30 48.95 19.82
N ASP A 4 -8.38 48.49 21.08
CA ASP A 4 -9.25 47.39 21.51
C ASP A 4 -10.75 47.67 21.26
N GLU A 5 -11.19 48.91 21.46
CA GLU A 5 -12.59 49.31 21.21
C GLU A 5 -12.90 49.36 19.71
N ILE A 6 -11.91 49.75 18.91
CA ILE A 6 -12.03 49.79 17.45
C ILE A 6 -12.09 48.35 16.91
N CYS A 7 -11.21 47.47 17.39
CA CYS A 7 -11.18 46.05 17.01
C CYS A 7 -12.49 45.34 17.35
N ALA A 8 -13.06 45.56 18.55
CA ALA A 8 -14.34 44.96 18.95
C ALA A 8 -15.50 45.40 18.06
N LYS A 9 -15.47 46.66 17.58
CA LYS A 9 -16.52 47.23 16.75
C LYS A 9 -16.42 46.79 15.29
N VAL A 10 -15.21 46.57 14.79
CA VAL A 10 -14.96 46.17 13.38
C VAL A 10 -15.00 44.65 13.20
N LEU A 11 -14.39 43.90 14.11
CA LEU A 11 -14.23 42.43 14.00
C LEU A 11 -15.31 41.66 14.78
N GLY A 12 -16.10 42.35 15.61
CA GLY A 12 -16.99 41.74 16.58
C GLY A 12 -16.24 41.26 17.82
N VAL A 13 -16.97 41.07 18.93
CA VAL A 13 -16.40 40.50 20.15
C VAL A 13 -16.23 38.99 19.93
N LYS A 14 -14.98 38.51 19.89
CA LYS A 14 -14.68 37.08 19.80
C LYS A 14 -15.23 36.37 21.03
N SER A 15 -16.32 35.61 20.88
CA SER A 15 -16.76 34.68 21.91
C SER A 15 -15.71 33.57 22.01
N GLY A 16 -14.89 33.62 23.04
CA GLY A 16 -13.80 32.68 23.28
C GLY A 16 -13.62 32.43 24.76
N TYR A 17 -12.97 31.32 25.09
CA TYR A 17 -12.66 30.97 26.48
C TYR A 17 -11.80 32.06 27.11
N ILE A 18 -12.36 32.80 28.06
CA ILE A 18 -11.63 33.70 28.93
C ILE A 18 -11.08 32.86 30.08
N LYS A 19 -9.76 32.88 30.26
CA LYS A 19 -9.06 32.13 31.30
C LYS A 19 -9.62 32.50 32.68
N GLY A 20 -10.29 31.54 33.33
CA GLY A 20 -10.88 31.72 34.67
C GLY A 20 -12.33 32.21 34.71
N CYS A 21 -13.01 32.38 33.56
CA CYS A 21 -14.39 32.90 33.53
C CYS A 21 -15.43 31.91 32.96
N GLY A 22 -15.06 30.65 32.70
CA GLY A 22 -16.01 29.61 32.28
C GLY A 22 -16.57 28.82 33.47
N PHE A 23 -17.87 28.50 33.46
CA PHE A 23 -18.47 27.54 34.38
C PHE A 23 -18.18 26.12 33.90
N GLY A 24 -17.08 25.53 34.36
CA GLY A 24 -16.77 24.13 34.11
C GLY A 24 -15.28 23.82 34.27
N PRO A 25 -14.91 22.56 34.61
CA PRO A 25 -13.51 22.14 34.63
C PRO A 25 -12.84 22.46 33.30
N ARG A 26 -11.61 22.99 33.36
CA ARG A 26 -10.80 23.21 32.16
C ARG A 26 -10.73 21.88 31.39
N PRO A 27 -11.07 21.84 30.08
CA PRO A 27 -10.82 20.65 29.28
C PRO A 27 -9.36 20.24 29.44
N PRO A 28 -9.07 18.94 29.60
CA PRO A 28 -7.68 18.50 29.67
C PRO A 28 -6.96 19.04 28.43
N PRO A 29 -5.71 19.53 28.58
CA PRO A 29 -4.93 19.90 27.40
C PRO A 29 -4.97 18.72 26.44
N SER A 30 -5.18 19.00 25.14
CA SER A 30 -5.16 17.97 24.09
C SER A 30 -3.81 17.26 24.13
N SER A 31 -3.74 16.18 24.91
CA SER A 31 -2.58 15.31 24.96
C SER A 31 -2.70 14.41 23.75
N THR A 32 -2.29 14.91 22.59
CA THR A 32 -1.60 14.01 21.68
C THR A 32 -0.32 13.63 22.43
N SER A 33 -0.44 12.65 23.32
CA SER A 33 0.63 12.24 24.22
C SER A 33 1.81 11.84 23.35
N ARG A 34 3.04 12.25 23.72
CA ARG A 34 4.25 11.80 23.00
C ARG A 34 4.25 10.27 22.78
N SER A 35 3.73 9.52 23.77
CA SER A 35 3.41 8.08 23.67
C SER A 35 2.65 7.69 22.39
N SER A 36 1.56 8.38 22.06
CA SER A 36 0.74 8.05 20.87
C SER A 36 1.44 8.36 19.55
N LEU A 37 2.38 9.31 19.54
CA LEU A 37 3.12 9.68 18.33
C LEU A 37 4.26 8.68 18.10
N ASP A 38 4.95 8.28 19.17
CA ASP A 38 6.00 7.26 19.14
C ASP A 38 5.42 5.87 18.77
N GLU A 39 4.30 5.47 19.37
CA GLU A 39 3.57 4.24 19.03
C GLU A 39 3.13 4.23 17.55
N MET A 40 2.66 5.36 17.03
CA MET A 40 2.30 5.48 15.61
C MET A 40 3.52 5.40 14.70
N SER A 41 4.65 5.98 15.12
CA SER A 41 5.91 5.92 14.37
C SER A 41 6.45 4.48 14.29
N GLU A 42 6.42 3.74 15.41
CA GLU A 42 6.85 2.34 15.44
C GLU A 42 5.95 1.46 14.55
N LYS A 43 4.63 1.67 14.62
CA LYS A 43 3.67 0.96 13.78
C LYS A 43 3.85 1.25 12.29
N ASN A 44 4.14 2.51 11.93
CA ASN A 44 4.42 2.87 10.54
C ASN A 44 5.68 2.17 10.03
N LYS A 45 6.73 2.10 10.85
CA LYS A 45 7.96 1.37 10.51
C LYS A 45 7.69 -0.13 10.31
N GLU A 46 6.94 -0.76 11.22
CA GLU A 46 6.57 -2.18 11.09
C GLU A 46 5.77 -2.43 9.80
N LEU A 47 4.88 -1.51 9.42
CA LEU A 47 4.12 -1.59 8.17
C LEU A 47 5.02 -1.43 6.93
N GLU A 48 6.00 -0.53 6.98
CA GLU A 48 7.00 -0.37 5.92
C GLU A 48 7.84 -1.64 5.75
N ASP A 49 8.30 -2.24 6.85
CA ASP A 49 9.08 -3.49 6.83
C ASP A 49 8.26 -4.65 6.24
N LYS A 50 6.99 -4.81 6.66
CA LYS A 50 6.07 -5.83 6.10
C LYS A 50 5.78 -5.61 4.62
N LEU A 51 5.67 -4.36 4.20
CA LEU A 51 5.43 -4.01 2.81
C LEU A 51 6.62 -4.42 1.95
N GLU A 52 7.84 -4.22 2.45
CA GLU A 52 9.06 -4.63 1.75
C GLU A 52 9.20 -6.15 1.66
N GLU A 53 8.98 -6.87 2.77
CA GLU A 53 8.97 -8.34 2.76
C GLU A 53 7.94 -8.91 1.77
N THR A 54 6.76 -8.28 1.70
CA THR A 54 5.71 -8.67 0.75
C THR A 54 6.16 -8.43 -0.70
N ARG A 55 6.84 -7.32 -0.98
CA ARG A 55 7.37 -7.03 -2.33
C ARG A 55 8.43 -8.04 -2.74
N ASP A 56 9.36 -8.37 -1.87
CA ASP A 56 10.40 -9.37 -2.13
C ASP A 56 9.78 -10.75 -2.42
N THR A 57 8.78 -11.12 -1.63
CA THR A 57 8.03 -12.37 -1.83
C THR A 57 7.33 -12.38 -3.20
N ILE A 58 6.65 -11.29 -3.58
CA ILE A 58 6.00 -11.16 -4.89
C ILE A 58 7.03 -11.27 -6.02
N LYS A 59 8.18 -10.60 -5.89
CA LYS A 59 9.24 -10.66 -6.90
C LYS A 59 9.77 -12.07 -7.09
N ALA A 60 10.08 -12.78 -6.00
CA ALA A 60 10.54 -14.16 -6.06
C ALA A 60 9.47 -15.10 -6.67
N GLN A 61 8.20 -14.87 -6.37
CA GLN A 61 7.10 -15.60 -6.98
C GLN A 61 6.97 -15.31 -8.48
N GLN A 62 7.16 -14.06 -8.90
CA GLN A 62 7.13 -13.69 -10.31
C GLN A 62 8.25 -14.38 -11.09
N GLU A 63 9.49 -14.37 -10.56
CA GLU A 63 10.62 -15.06 -11.17
C GLU A 63 10.35 -16.57 -11.33
N LYS A 64 9.71 -17.19 -10.32
CA LYS A 64 9.30 -18.59 -10.39
C LYS A 64 8.24 -18.85 -11.47
N ILE A 65 7.24 -17.97 -11.57
CA ILE A 65 6.19 -18.07 -12.60
C ILE A 65 6.82 -17.93 -14.00
N ASP A 66 7.74 -17.00 -14.19
CA ASP A 66 8.42 -16.78 -15.46
C ASP A 66 9.24 -18.03 -15.86
N ALA A 67 9.98 -18.61 -14.91
CA ALA A 67 10.72 -19.85 -15.14
C ALA A 67 9.78 -21.03 -15.50
N GLN A 68 8.64 -21.14 -14.82
CA GLN A 68 7.63 -22.16 -15.14
C GLN A 68 7.04 -21.96 -16.54
N ASN A 69 6.76 -20.71 -16.92
CA ASN A 69 6.23 -20.38 -18.24
C ASN A 69 7.22 -20.76 -19.36
N MET A 70 8.52 -20.50 -19.15
CA MET A 70 9.57 -20.91 -20.10
C MET A 70 9.59 -22.43 -20.29
N LEU A 71 9.53 -23.20 -19.19
CA LEU A 71 9.50 -24.66 -19.25
C LEU A 71 8.24 -25.18 -19.97
N ILE A 72 7.07 -24.58 -19.70
CA ILE A 72 5.82 -24.94 -20.37
C ILE A 72 5.92 -24.69 -21.88
N GLN A 73 6.50 -23.56 -22.30
CA GLN A 73 6.70 -23.25 -23.71
C GLN A 73 7.59 -24.28 -24.40
N GLU A 74 8.70 -24.67 -23.77
CA GLU A 74 9.61 -25.70 -24.30
C GLU A 74 8.89 -27.04 -24.48
N LEU A 75 8.16 -27.50 -23.46
CA LEU A 75 7.41 -28.75 -23.52
C LEU A 75 6.32 -28.72 -24.60
N GLN A 76 5.65 -27.58 -24.77
CA GLN A 76 4.67 -27.40 -25.85
C GLN A 76 5.32 -27.48 -27.23
N GLU A 77 6.52 -26.91 -27.41
CA GLU A 77 7.25 -26.99 -28.66
C GLU A 77 7.69 -28.42 -28.96
N GLN A 78 8.20 -29.15 -27.96
CA GLN A 78 8.55 -30.56 -28.09
C GLN A 78 7.31 -31.41 -28.45
N GLY A 79 6.16 -31.14 -27.82
CA GLY A 79 4.89 -31.79 -28.14
C GLY A 79 4.47 -31.58 -29.60
N LYS A 80 4.56 -30.34 -30.10
CA LYS A 80 4.27 -30.02 -31.51
C LYS A 80 5.22 -30.74 -32.48
N LYS A 81 6.52 -30.80 -32.17
CA LYS A 81 7.51 -31.53 -32.98
C LYS A 81 7.18 -33.01 -33.04
N PHE A 82 6.80 -33.61 -31.91
CA PHE A 82 6.39 -35.01 -31.86
C PHE A 82 5.11 -35.28 -32.68
N GLU A 83 4.11 -34.41 -32.57
CA GLU A 83 2.89 -34.52 -33.36
C GLU A 83 3.15 -34.44 -34.87
N GLN A 84 4.00 -33.51 -35.30
CA GLN A 84 4.45 -33.40 -36.70
C GLN A 84 5.22 -34.64 -37.18
N PHE A 85 6.10 -35.18 -36.33
CA PHE A 85 6.80 -36.43 -36.61
C PHE A 85 5.82 -37.59 -36.85
N MET A 86 4.85 -37.77 -35.94
CA MET A 86 3.84 -38.82 -36.05
C MET A 86 2.97 -38.66 -37.31
N ALA A 87 2.55 -37.44 -37.64
CA ALA A 87 1.79 -37.17 -38.85
C ALA A 87 2.58 -37.54 -40.12
N THR A 88 3.86 -37.21 -40.16
CA THR A 88 4.75 -37.52 -41.30
C THR A 88 4.95 -39.04 -41.43
N PHE A 89 5.20 -39.74 -40.32
CA PHE A 89 5.40 -41.17 -40.28
C PHE A 89 4.16 -41.96 -40.76
N MET A 90 2.97 -41.57 -40.29
CA MET A 90 1.72 -42.22 -40.70
C MET A 90 1.43 -42.01 -42.20
N ASN A 91 1.69 -40.81 -42.73
CA ASN A 91 1.51 -40.54 -44.16
C ASN A 91 2.46 -41.38 -45.05
N GLN A 92 3.68 -41.66 -44.58
CA GLN A 92 4.63 -42.52 -45.31
C GLN A 92 4.18 -43.99 -45.34
N GLN A 93 3.65 -44.51 -44.23
CA GLN A 93 3.09 -45.87 -44.19
C GLN A 93 1.84 -46.02 -45.07
N ALA A 94 0.96 -45.02 -45.08
CA ALA A 94 -0.25 -45.05 -45.92
C ALA A 94 0.02 -44.95 -47.42
N SER A 95 1.23 -44.51 -47.81
CA SER A 95 1.64 -44.34 -49.21
C SER A 95 2.51 -45.49 -49.75
N SER A 96 2.78 -46.52 -48.94
CA SER A 96 3.54 -47.74 -49.29
C SER A 96 2.59 -48.93 -49.50
#